data_AF-A0A379XTP3-F1
#
_entry.id   AF-A0A379XTP3-F1
#
_cell.length_a   1.000
_cell.length_b   1.000
_cell.length_c   1.000
_cell.angle_alpha   90.00
_cell.angle_beta   90.00
_cell.angle_gamma   90.00
#
_symmetry.space_group_name_H-M   'P 1'
#
loop_
_entity.id
_entity.type
_entity.pdbx_description
1 polymer ?
#
loop_
_entity_poly.entity_id
_entity_poly.type
_entity_poly.pdbx_seq_one_letter_code
_entity_poly.pdbx_strand_id
1 'polypeptide(L)'
;MRHLVVLVEELRERGVNFRSLTDSIDTSTPMGRFFFHVMGALAEMERELIVERTRAGLEAARARGRIGGRRPKLTSEQWAQAGRLIRAGVPATAGSYYL
;
A
#
# COMPACT_ATOMS: atom_id res chain seq x y z
N MET A 1 0.38 -8.53 -9.05
CA MET A 1 -0.11 -9.55 -10.00
C MET A 1 0.38 -10.96 -9.76
N ARG A 2 1.61 -11.19 -9.25
CA ARG A 2 2.09 -12.54 -8.85
C ARG A 2 1.02 -13.37 -8.13
N HIS A 3 0.31 -12.79 -7.17
CA HIS A 3 -0.75 -13.50 -6.43
C HIS A 3 -1.90 -14.03 -7.29
N LEU A 4 -2.29 -13.36 -8.38
CA LEU A 4 -3.49 -13.70 -9.15
C LEU A 4 -3.20 -14.81 -10.18
N VAL A 5 -2.02 -14.76 -10.80
CA VAL A 5 -1.50 -15.84 -11.65
C VAL A 5 -1.16 -17.07 -10.80
N VAL A 6 -0.49 -16.86 -9.65
CA VAL A 6 -0.17 -17.94 -8.70
C VAL A 6 -1.45 -18.60 -8.18
N LEU A 7 -2.47 -17.82 -7.79
CA LEU A 7 -3.74 -18.35 -7.32
C LEU A 7 -4.42 -19.25 -8.36
N VAL A 8 -4.40 -18.88 -9.65
CA VAL A 8 -5.03 -19.72 -10.68
C VAL A 8 -4.23 -20.98 -10.99
N GLU A 9 -2.89 -20.91 -10.95
CA GLU A 9 -2.08 -22.14 -11.04
C GLU A 9 -2.30 -23.05 -9.83
N GLU A 10 -2.36 -22.52 -8.61
CA GLU A 10 -2.69 -23.28 -7.40
C GLU A 10 -4.08 -23.91 -7.46
N LEU A 11 -5.08 -23.19 -7.98
CA LEU A 11 -6.42 -23.74 -8.20
C LEU A 11 -6.39 -24.86 -9.24
N ARG A 12 -5.62 -24.68 -10.33
CA ARG A 12 -5.46 -25.67 -11.39
C ARG A 12 -4.78 -26.95 -10.90
N GLU A 13 -3.71 -26.83 -10.11
CA GLU A 13 -3.03 -27.96 -9.47
C GLU A 13 -3.98 -28.77 -8.57
N ARG A 14 -5.00 -28.11 -8.02
CA ARG A 14 -6.07 -28.73 -7.22
C ARG A 14 -7.26 -29.21 -8.05
N GLY A 15 -7.21 -29.11 -9.38
CA GLY A 15 -8.30 -29.48 -10.29
C GLY A 15 -9.51 -28.54 -10.24
N VAL A 16 -9.34 -27.32 -9.73
CA VAL A 16 -10.40 -26.31 -9.60
C VAL A 16 -10.32 -25.30 -10.74
N ASN A 17 -11.45 -25.07 -11.41
CA ASN A 17 -11.56 -24.05 -12.45
C ASN A 17 -12.15 -22.75 -11.88
N PHE A 18 -11.56 -21.63 -12.25
CA PHE A 18 -12.10 -20.29 -11.98
C PHE A 18 -13.01 -19.84 -13.12
N ARG A 19 -14.21 -19.37 -12.77
CA ARG A 19 -15.15 -18.77 -13.72
C ARG A 19 -15.67 -17.43 -13.19
N SER A 20 -15.43 -16.36 -13.94
CA SER A 20 -16.08 -15.07 -13.69
C SER A 20 -17.41 -15.02 -14.44
N LEU A 21 -18.51 -14.83 -13.71
CA LEU A 21 -19.84 -14.71 -14.31
C LEU A 21 -20.05 -13.34 -14.98
N THR A 22 -19.41 -12.30 -14.46
CA THR A 22 -19.53 -10.93 -14.95
C THR A 22 -18.66 -10.70 -16.17
N ASP A 23 -17.43 -11.22 -16.15
CA ASP A 23 -16.43 -10.97 -17.20
C ASP A 23 -16.44 -12.06 -18.29
N SER A 24 -17.32 -13.06 -18.18
CA SER A 24 -17.39 -14.23 -19.06
C SER A 24 -16.06 -14.98 -19.21
N ILE A 25 -15.23 -14.99 -18.17
CA ILE A 25 -13.95 -15.69 -18.15
C ILE A 25 -14.16 -17.09 -17.62
N ASP A 26 -13.74 -18.12 -18.37
CA ASP A 26 -13.77 -19.52 -17.94
C ASP A 26 -12.40 -20.18 -18.13
N THR A 27 -11.66 -20.35 -17.03
CA THR A 27 -10.30 -20.92 -17.04
C THR A 27 -10.25 -22.43 -17.27
N SER A 28 -11.40 -23.11 -17.36
CA SER A 28 -11.45 -24.50 -17.84
C SER A 28 -11.03 -24.61 -19.31
N THR A 29 -11.23 -23.54 -20.09
CA THR A 29 -10.88 -23.48 -21.53
C THR A 29 -9.49 -22.89 -21.76
N PRO A 30 -8.76 -23.32 -22.81
CA PRO A 30 -7.48 -22.70 -23.18
C PRO A 30 -7.60 -21.20 -23.47
N MET A 31 -8.68 -20.77 -24.12
CA MET A 31 -8.93 -19.37 -24.45
C MET A 31 -9.17 -18.53 -23.19
N GLY A 32 -9.97 -19.03 -22.24
CA GLY A 32 -10.22 -18.31 -20.99
C GLY A 32 -8.97 -18.19 -20.12
N ARG A 33 -8.07 -19.19 -20.13
CA ARG A 33 -6.75 -19.06 -19.48
C ARG A 33 -5.89 -17.99 -20.13
N PHE A 34 -5.79 -17.98 -21.46
CA PHE A 34 -5.06 -16.95 -22.18
C PHE A 34 -5.58 -15.55 -21.86
N PHE A 35 -6.90 -15.34 -21.94
CA PHE A 35 -7.51 -14.05 -21.65
C PHE A 35 -7.28 -13.64 -20.19
N PHE A 36 -7.36 -14.58 -19.26
CA PHE A 36 -7.06 -14.32 -17.86
C PHE A 36 -5.61 -13.86 -17.63
N HIS A 37 -4.63 -14.44 -18.33
CA HIS A 37 -3.24 -13.98 -18.27
C HIS A 37 -3.06 -12.58 -18.87
N VAL A 38 -3.72 -12.27 -19.98
CA VAL A 38 -3.71 -10.92 -20.59
C VAL A 38 -4.29 -9.88 -19.63
N MET A 39 -5.44 -10.18 -19.02
CA MET A 39 -6.05 -9.32 -17.99
C MET A 39 -5.12 -9.14 -16.78
N GLY A 40 -4.42 -10.21 -16.40
CA GLY A 40 -3.33 -10.16 -15.43
C GLY A 40 -2.30 -9.09 -15.78
N ALA A 41 -1.68 -9.21 -16.96
CA ALA A 41 -0.67 -8.29 -17.43
C ALA A 41 -1.16 -6.83 -17.53
N LEU A 42 -2.40 -6.62 -18.01
CA LEU A 42 -3.00 -5.28 -18.09
C LEU A 42 -3.14 -4.63 -16.72
N ALA A 43 -3.67 -5.35 -15.73
CA ALA A 43 -3.82 -4.81 -14.38
C ALA A 43 -2.47 -4.58 -13.66
N GLU A 44 -1.41 -5.29 -14.04
CA GLU A 44 -0.05 -4.96 -13.59
C GLU A 44 0.44 -3.64 -14.17
N MET A 45 0.31 -3.43 -15.48
CA MET A 45 0.63 -2.17 -16.15
C MET A 45 -0.17 -1.00 -15.54
N GLU A 46 -1.48 -1.17 -15.32
CA GLU A 46 -2.31 -0.15 -14.67
C GLU A 46 -1.81 0.20 -13.27
N ARG A 47 -1.40 -0.81 -12.48
CA ARG A 47 -0.85 -0.59 -11.15
C ARG A 47 0.45 0.21 -11.22
N GLU A 48 1.34 -0.10 -12.16
CA GLU A 48 2.57 0.66 -12.37
C GLU A 48 2.29 2.11 -12.73
N LEU A 49 1.35 2.35 -13.66
CA LEU A 49 0.92 3.70 -14.05
C LEU A 49 0.32 4.49 -12.88
N ILE A 50 -0.47 3.85 -12.01
CA ILE A 50 -1.01 4.49 -10.80
C ILE A 50 0.14 4.91 -9.86
N VAL A 51 1.13 4.04 -9.67
CA VAL A 51 2.30 4.33 -8.83
C VAL A 51 3.10 5.49 -9.40
N GLU A 52 3.36 5.49 -10.70
CA GLU A 52 4.07 6.56 -11.40
C GLU A 52 3.35 7.90 -11.22
N ARG A 53 2.05 7.95 -11.52
CA ARG A 53 1.23 9.17 -11.35
C ARG A 53 1.20 9.65 -9.91
N THR A 54 1.15 8.73 -8.95
CA THR A 54 1.18 9.07 -7.52
C THR A 54 2.51 9.73 -7.14
N ARG A 55 3.64 9.18 -7.63
CA ARG A 55 4.97 9.75 -7.39
C ARG A 55 5.11 11.14 -7.99
N ALA A 56 4.72 11.31 -9.25
CA ALA A 56 4.71 12.61 -9.91
C ALA A 56 3.86 13.64 -9.15
N GLY A 57 2.67 13.24 -8.67
CA GLY A 57 1.80 14.10 -7.85
C GLY A 57 2.43 14.49 -6.51
N LEU A 58 3.12 13.55 -5.85
CA LEU A 58 3.83 13.82 -4.59
C LEU A 58 5.03 14.76 -4.80
N GLU A 59 5.79 14.59 -5.87
CA GLU A 59 6.89 15.48 -6.24
C GLU A 59 6.39 16.90 -6.51
N ALA A 60 5.34 17.05 -7.33
CA ALA A 60 4.72 18.34 -7.58
C ALA A 60 4.19 19.01 -6.30
N ALA A 61 3.61 18.22 -5.38
CA ALA A 61 3.15 18.75 -4.10
C ALA A 61 4.31 19.21 -3.20
N ARG A 62 5.42 18.46 -3.17
CA ARG A 62 6.64 18.85 -2.44
C ARG A 62 7.26 20.13 -3.00
N ALA A 63 7.30 20.27 -4.33
CA ALA A 63 7.79 21.48 -4.98
C ALA A 63 6.96 22.73 -4.62
N ARG A 64 5.65 22.55 -4.33
CA ARG A 64 4.77 23.59 -3.78
C ARG A 64 4.87 23.77 -2.26
N GLY A 65 5.83 23.13 -1.59
CA GLY A 65 6.07 23.26 -0.15
C GLY A 65 5.21 22.35 0.74
N ARG A 66 4.46 21.39 0.19
CA ARG A 66 3.70 20.44 1.02
C ARG A 66 4.65 19.47 1.72
N ILE A 67 4.62 19.47 3.06
CA ILE A 67 5.28 18.46 3.89
C ILE A 67 4.30 17.30 4.10
N GLY A 68 4.61 16.14 3.49
CA GLY A 68 3.82 14.91 3.63
C GLY A 68 4.13 14.14 4.93
N GLY A 69 3.45 13.00 5.12
CA GLY A 69 3.68 12.11 6.26
C GLY A 69 2.84 12.44 7.50
N ARG A 70 3.13 11.73 8.60
CA ARG A 70 2.42 11.91 9.88
C ARG A 70 2.82 13.24 10.50
N ARG A 71 1.83 14.07 10.82
CA ARG A 71 2.08 15.32 11.57
C ARG A 71 2.67 15.00 12.95
N PRO A 72 3.67 15.76 13.42
CA PRO A 72 4.14 15.64 14.80
C PRO A 72 2.98 15.78 15.78
N LYS A 73 2.94 14.90 16.79
CA LYS A 73 1.93 14.97 17.86
C LYS A 73 2.25 16.04 18.90
N LEU A 74 3.54 16.32 19.10
CA LEU A 74 4.02 17.31 20.05
C LEU A 74 4.51 18.53 19.29
N THR A 75 4.25 19.71 19.85
CA THR A 75 4.87 20.96 19.41
C THR A 75 6.37 20.92 19.68
N SER A 76 7.12 21.83 19.06
CA SER A 76 8.56 22.00 19.31
C SER A 76 8.86 22.24 20.79
N GLU A 77 8.00 23.00 21.48
CA GLU A 77 8.12 23.29 22.90
C GLU A 77 7.88 22.05 23.77
N GLN A 78 6.80 21.30 23.50
CA GLN A 78 6.51 20.03 24.17
C GLN A 78 7.65 19.02 23.94
N TRP A 79 8.22 18.97 22.73
CA TRP A 79 9.36 18.11 22.44
C TRP A 79 10.61 18.49 23.24
N ALA A 80 10.90 19.79 23.33
CA ALA A 80 12.00 20.30 24.13
C ALA A 80 11.78 20.03 25.63
N GLN A 81 10.55 20.18 26.12
CA GLN A 81 10.17 19.87 27.49
C GLN A 81 10.31 18.38 27.81
N ALA A 82 9.83 17.51 26.92
CA ALA A 82 10.04 16.06 27.05
C ALA A 82 11.54 15.73 27.16
N GLY A 83 12.37 16.35 26.32
CA GLY A 83 13.83 16.20 26.40
C GLY A 83 14.45 16.66 27.72
N ARG A 84 13.93 17.74 28.32
CA ARG A 84 14.36 18.20 29.66
C ARG A 84 13.95 17.22 30.76
N LEU A 85 12.71 16.74 30.73
CA LEU A 85 12.19 15.78 31.72
C LEU A 85 12.96 14.46 31.69
N ILE A 86 13.29 13.96 30.50
CA ILE A 86 14.11 12.75 30.33
C ILE A 86 15.50 12.95 30.93
N ARG A 87 16.17 14.08 30.65
CA ARG A 87 17.49 14.39 31.23
C ARG A 87 17.47 14.55 32.74
N ALA A 88 16.37 15.04 33.30
CA ALA A 88 16.16 15.16 34.73
C ALA A 88 15.80 13.82 35.42
N GLY A 89 15.71 12.71 34.68
CA GLY A 89 15.40 11.40 35.23
C GLY A 89 13.93 11.20 35.61
N VAL A 90 13.02 12.03 35.10
CA VAL A 90 11.59 11.92 35.39
C VAL A 90 11.01 10.68 34.69
N PRO A 91 10.31 9.77 35.41
CA PRO A 91 9.69 8.60 34.81
C PRO A 91 8.66 8.96 33.73
N ALA A 92 8.64 8.19 32.64
CA ALA A 92 7.77 8.46 31.49
C ALA A 92 6.27 8.49 31.83
N THR A 93 5.85 7.74 32.86
CA THR A 93 4.47 7.75 33.40
C THR A 93 4.10 9.07 34.06
N ALA A 94 5.05 9.75 34.71
CA ALA A 94 4.84 11.08 35.29
C ALA A 94 4.92 12.19 34.23
N GLY A 95 5.80 12.03 33.22
CA GLY A 95 6.01 13.01 32.16
C GLY A 95 4.78 13.26 31.25
N SER A 96 3.89 12.29 31.12
CA SER A 96 2.66 12.42 30.30
C SER A 96 1.67 13.47 30.82
N TYR A 97 1.75 13.88 32.09
CA TYR A 97 0.87 14.91 32.67
C TYR A 97 1.34 16.33 32.38
N TYR A 98 2.56 16.48 31.86
CA TYR A 98 3.23 17.77 31.66
C TYR A 98 3.41 18.13 30.18
N LEU A 99 2.96 17.26 29.25
CA LEU A 99 2.97 17.47 27.80
C LEU A 99 1.56 17.69 27.30
#